data_AF-A0A0B1ZVP1-F1
#
_entry.id   AF-A0A0B1ZVP1-F1
#
_cell.length_a   1.000
_cell.length_b   1.000
_cell.length_c   1.000
_cell.angle_alpha   90.00
_cell.angle_beta   90.00
_cell.angle_gamma   90.00
#
_symmetry.space_group_name_H-M   'P 1'
#
loop_
_entity.id
_entity.type
_entity.pdbx_description
1 polymer ?
#
loop_
_entity_poly.entity_id
_entity_poly.type
_entity_poly.pdbx_seq_one_letter_code
_entity_poly.pdbx_strand_id
1 'polypeptide(L)' 'MAFTLDFCEARARDAAEAAATAKLANVRDRELRSEAAWRAMADQIVQIEKKRMERLNEKAEASN' A
#
# COMPACT_ATOMS: atom_id res chain seq x y z
N MET A 1 -14.20 -1.29 6.40
CA MET A 1 -13.08 -0.49 6.95
C MET A 1 -12.17 -0.12 5.80
N ALA A 2 -11.84 1.16 5.62
CA ALA A 2 -10.83 1.61 4.66
C ALA A 2 -9.53 1.86 5.43
N PHE A 3 -8.43 1.28 4.97
CA PHE A 3 -7.10 1.55 5.51
C PHE A 3 -6.51 2.81 4.87
N THR A 4 -5.64 3.50 5.59
CA THR A 4 -4.89 4.66 5.06
C THR A 4 -3.58 4.19 4.41
N LEU A 5 -3.01 5.04 3.54
CA LEU A 5 -1.71 4.77 2.92
C LEU A 5 -0.63 4.52 3.98
N ASP A 6 -0.49 5.46 4.92
CA ASP A 6 0.50 5.37 6.00
C ASP A 6 0.36 4.09 6.84
N PHE A 7 -0.88 3.64 7.07
CA PHE A 7 -1.13 2.40 7.79
C PHE A 7 -0.65 1.20 6.97
N CYS A 8 -1.03 1.10 5.69
CA CYS A 8 -0.58 0.01 4.83
C CYS A 8 0.94 -0.01 4.69
N GLU A 9 1.58 1.16 4.53
CA GLU A 9 3.04 1.26 4.45
C GLU A 9 3.73 0.86 5.76
N ALA A 10 3.20 1.27 6.91
CA ALA A 10 3.71 0.84 8.21
C ALA A 10 3.63 -0.69 8.36
N ARG A 11 2.49 -1.30 8.01
CA ARG A 11 2.32 -2.76 8.06
C ARG A 11 3.22 -3.50 7.09
N ALA A 12 3.46 -2.95 5.89
CA ALA A 12 4.41 -3.50 4.94
C ALA A 12 5.84 -3.49 5.51
N ARG A 13 6.24 -2.38 6.15
CA ARG A 13 7.55 -2.24 6.78
C ARG A 13 7.74 -3.21 7.95
N ASP A 14 6.76 -3.29 8.84
CA ASP A 14 6.78 -4.24 9.97
C ASP A 14 6.97 -5.69 9.48
N ALA A 15 6.25 -6.07 8.42
CA ALA A 15 6.35 -7.41 7.82
C ALA A 15 7.72 -7.64 7.18
N ALA A 16 8.29 -6.64 6.51
CA ALA A 16 9.63 -6.73 5.94
C ALA A 16 10.71 -6.92 7.03
N GLU A 17 10.61 -6.18 8.13
CA GLU A 17 11.52 -6.31 9.28
C GLU A 17 11.38 -7.68 9.98
N ALA A 18 10.15 -8.18 10.12
CA ALA A 18 9.88 -9.52 10.63
C ALA A 18 10.46 -10.61 9.71
N ALA A 19 10.32 -10.46 8.39
CA ALA A 19 10.91 -11.37 7.41
C ALA A 19 12.45 -11.37 7.48
N ALA A 20 13.06 -10.20 7.64
CA ALA A 20 14.51 -10.06 7.73
C ALA A 20 15.11 -10.72 8.99
N THR A 21 14.36 -10.73 10.09
CA THR A 21 14.78 -11.33 11.37
C THR A 21 14.33 -12.78 11.57
N ALA A 22 13.52 -13.32 10.66
CA ALA A 22 13.00 -14.67 10.74
C ALA A 22 14.09 -15.73 10.58
N LYS A 23 14.19 -16.63 11.57
CA LYS A 23 15.15 -17.75 11.57
C LYS A 23 14.68 -18.94 10.73
N LEU A 24 13.36 -19.08 10.55
CA LEU A 24 12.76 -20.19 9.82
C LEU A 24 12.26 -19.70 8.47
N ALA A 25 12.56 -20.45 7.41
CA ALA A 25 12.18 -20.10 6.04
C ALA A 25 10.66 -19.95 5.86
N ASN A 26 9.87 -20.85 6.44
CA ASN A 26 8.41 -20.79 6.38
C ASN A 26 7.82 -19.53 7.05
N VAL A 27 8.45 -19.02 8.11
CA VAL A 27 8.07 -17.77 8.77
C VAL A 27 8.45 -16.59 7.87
N ARG A 28 9.68 -16.56 7.35
CA ARG A 28 10.12 -15.52 6.41
C ARG A 28 9.18 -15.42 5.21
N ASP A 29 8.83 -16.54 4.59
CA ASP A 29 7.97 -16.58 3.41
C ASP A 29 6.52 -16.17 3.72
N ARG A 30 6.05 -16.39 4.95
CA ARG A 30 4.77 -15.85 5.41
C ARG A 30 4.82 -14.33 5.55
N GLU A 31 5.86 -13.81 6.18
CA GLU A 31 6.01 -12.37 6.38
C GLU A 31 6.20 -11.62 5.06
N LEU A 32 6.96 -12.17 4.11
CA LEU A 32 7.09 -11.61 2.75
C LEU A 32 5.74 -11.57 2.01
N ARG A 33 4.87 -12.58 2.19
CA ARG A 33 3.51 -12.55 1.63
C ARG A 33 2.63 -11.50 2.30
N SER A 34 2.78 -11.31 3.60
CA SER A 34 2.11 -10.23 4.36
C SER A 34 2.56 -8.87 3.84
N GLU A 35 3.86 -8.64 3.70
CA GLU A 35 4.43 -7.42 3.10
C GLU A 35 3.84 -7.16 1.72
N ALA A 36 3.86 -8.15 0.83
CA ALA A 36 3.33 -8.01 -0.52
C ALA A 36 1.84 -7.62 -0.54
N ALA A 37 1.03 -8.21 0.35
CA ALA A 37 -0.37 -7.86 0.48
C ALA A 37 -0.58 -6.40 0.95
N TRP A 38 0.20 -5.96 1.93
CA TRP A 38 0.12 -4.57 2.42
C TRP A 38 0.60 -3.55 1.38
N ARG A 39 1.66 -3.85 0.64
CA ARG A 39 2.12 -3.03 -0.48
C ARG A 39 1.06 -2.91 -1.57
N ALA A 40 0.43 -4.03 -1.95
CA ALA A 40 -0.65 -3.99 -2.94
C ALA A 40 -1.84 -3.12 -2.49
N MET A 41 -2.17 -3.12 -1.21
CA MET A 41 -3.22 -2.22 -0.67
C MET A 41 -2.78 -0.75 -0.68
N ALA A 42 -1.53 -0.45 -0.29
CA ALA A 42 -0.96 0.89 -0.37
C ALA A 42 -1.01 1.43 -1.82
N ASP A 43 -0.57 0.62 -2.79
CA ASP A 43 -0.59 0.97 -4.21
C ASP A 43 -2.01 1.26 -4.70
N GLN A 44 -3.01 0.45 -4.30
CA GLN A 44 -4.41 0.70 -4.65
C GLN A 44 -4.90 2.05 -4.12
N ILE A 45 -4.54 2.43 -2.89
CA ILE A 45 -4.91 3.73 -2.31
C ILE A 45 -4.30 4.87 -3.12
N VAL A 46 -3.00 4.77 -3.44
CA VAL A 46 -2.31 5.76 -4.29
C VAL A 46 -2.99 5.90 -5.65
N GLN A 47 -3.35 4.79 -6.30
CA GLN A 47 -4.03 4.82 -7.60
C GLN A 47 -5.43 5.45 -7.51
N ILE A 48 -6.17 5.22 -6.43
CA ILE A 48 -7.49 5.83 -6.22
C ILE A 48 -7.36 7.35 -6.06
N GLU A 49 -6.43 7.81 -5.23
CA GLU A 49 -6.20 9.24 -5.01
C GLU A 49 -5.69 9.92 -6.27
N LYS A 50 -4.77 9.29 -7.00
CA LYS A 50 -4.29 9.81 -8.30
C LYS A 50 -5.44 10.01 -9.28
N LYS A 51 -6.28 8.98 -9.47
CA LYS A 51 -7.46 9.06 -10.35
C LYS A 51 -8.46 10.11 -9.89
N ARG A 52 -8.57 10.34 -8.58
CA ARG A 52 -9.43 11.40 -8.03
C ARG A 52 -8.90 12.78 -8.40
N MET A 53 -7.60 13.01 -8.26
CA MET A 53 -6.96 14.27 -8.62
C MET A 53 -7.05 14.55 -10.14
N GLU A 54 -6.84 13.54 -10.98
CA GLU A 54 -7.01 13.65 -12.43
C GLU A 54 -8.42 14.13 -12.79
N ARG A 55 -9.47 13.50 -12.23
CA ARG A 55 -10.86 13.91 -12.45
C ARG A 55 -11.19 15.31 -11.95
N LEU A 56 -10.55 15.77 -10.87
CA LEU A 56 -10.75 17.13 -10.37
C LEU A 56 -10.12 18.16 -11.30
N ASN A 57 -8.94 17.85 -11.85
CA ASN A 57 -8.26 18.71 -12.81
C ASN A 57 -9.04 18.82 -14.13
N GLU A 58 -9.49 17.68 -14.69
CA GLU A 58 -10.32 17.66 -15.90
C GLU A 58 -11.60 18.52 -15.75
N LYS A 59 -12.25 18.46 -14.58
CA LYS A 59 -13.44 19.27 -14.29
C LYS A 59 -13.13 20.76 -14.16
N ALA A 60 -11.98 21.11 -13.58
CA ALA A 60 -11.56 22.50 -13.48
C ALA A 60 -11.24 23.09 -14.86
N GLU A 61 -10.57 22.32 -15.72
CA GLU A 61 -10.27 22.71 -17.10
C GLU A 61 -11.53 22.84 -17.97
N ALA A 62 -12.52 21.97 -17.80
CA ALA A 62 -13.78 22.04 -18.55
C ALA A 62 -14.73 23.17 -18.10
N SER A 63 -14.47 23.79 -16.94
CA SER A 63 -15.29 24.87 -16.36
C SER A 63 -14.70 26.27 -16.59
N ASN A 64 -13.63 26.38 -17.39
CA ASN A 64 -12.91 27.62 -17.71
C ASN A 64 -12.99 27.88 -19.23
#